data_AF-A0A6P3YBM2-F1
#
_entry.id   AF-A0A6P3YBM2-F1
#
_cell.length_a   1.000
_cell.length_b   1.000
_cell.length_c   1.000
_cell.angle_alpha   90.00
_cell.angle_beta   90.00
_cell.angle_gamma   90.00
#
_symmetry.space_group_name_H-M   'P 1'
#
loop_
_entity.id
_entity.type
_entity.pdbx_description
1 polymer ?
#
loop_
_entity_poly.entity_id
_entity_poly.type
_entity_poly.pdbx_seq_one_letter_code
_entity_poly.pdbx_strand_id
1 'polypeptide(L)'
;MVQCKVLKQLSILSQRKFDDEDITADIEFLNDKLQASVQDLSSFDEYSTEVKSGRLEWSPVHKSGKFWRENASRLNEKNYELLRILIHLLDTSKDPLVLSVASFDIGEYVRHYPRGKHIIE
;
A
#
# COMPACT_ATOMS: atom_id res chain seq x y z
N MET A 1 -3.45 -12.62 6.20
CA MET A 1 -4.30 -13.23 5.14
C MET A 1 -4.18 -12.51 3.79
N VAL A 2 -4.26 -11.17 3.73
CA VAL A 2 -4.06 -10.40 2.48
C VAL A 2 -2.67 -10.61 1.86
N GLN A 3 -1.62 -10.67 2.67
CA GLN A 3 -0.24 -10.92 2.23
C GLN A 3 0.01 -12.36 1.71
N CYS A 4 -0.92 -13.30 1.89
CA CYS A 4 -0.71 -14.72 1.58
C CYS A 4 -1.23 -15.14 0.19
N LYS A 5 -1.39 -14.21 -0.77
CA LYS A 5 -1.93 -14.46 -2.12
C LYS A 5 -3.37 -15.02 -2.15
N VAL A 6 -4.09 -15.00 -1.02
CA VAL A 6 -5.44 -15.55 -0.89
C VAL A 6 -6.43 -14.85 -1.82
N LEU A 7 -6.33 -13.52 -1.98
CA LEU A 7 -7.16 -12.78 -2.95
C LEU A 7 -7.01 -13.31 -4.38
N LYS A 8 -5.77 -13.52 -4.83
CA LYS A 8 -5.51 -14.03 -6.17
C LYS A 8 -6.10 -15.43 -6.34
N GLN A 9 -6.00 -16.26 -5.30
CA GLN A 9 -6.57 -17.61 -5.30
C GLN A 9 -8.10 -17.58 -5.30
N LEU A 10 -8.73 -16.70 -4.52
CA LEU A 10 -10.17 -16.49 -4.51
C LEU A 10 -10.69 -16.00 -5.87
N SER A 11 -9.97 -15.10 -6.56
CA SER A 11 -10.33 -14.71 -7.93
C SER A 11 -10.27 -15.87 -8.92
N ILE A 12 -9.29 -16.78 -8.77
CA ILE A 12 -9.20 -17.99 -9.61
C ILE A 12 -10.34 -18.95 -9.29
N LEU A 13 -10.69 -19.12 -8.00
CA LEU A 13 -11.79 -19.98 -7.58
C LEU A 13 -13.14 -19.44 -8.07
N SER A 14 -13.37 -18.13 -7.99
CA SER A 14 -14.58 -17.48 -8.51
C SER A 14 -14.79 -17.65 -10.03
N GLN A 15 -13.72 -17.91 -10.80
CA GLN A 15 -13.83 -18.21 -12.24
C GLN A 15 -14.23 -19.66 -12.53
N ARG A 16 -14.17 -20.55 -11.54
CA ARG A 16 -14.64 -21.94 -11.68
C ARG A 16 -16.13 -22.01 -11.41
N LYS A 17 -16.82 -22.91 -12.13
CA LYS A 17 -18.19 -23.28 -11.80
C LYS A 17 -18.17 -24.35 -10.72
N PHE A 18 -18.88 -24.08 -9.63
CA PHE A 18 -19.23 -25.05 -8.61
C PHE A 18 -20.72 -25.30 -8.72
N ASP A 19 -21.12 -26.57 -8.64
CA ASP A 19 -22.54 -26.95 -8.64
C ASP A 19 -23.18 -26.75 -7.25
N ASP A 20 -22.34 -26.53 -6.22
CA ASP A 20 -22.73 -26.26 -4.85
C ASP A 20 -22.90 -24.75 -4.64
N GLU A 21 -24.13 -24.35 -4.30
CA GLU A 21 -24.51 -22.96 -4.07
C GLU A 21 -23.86 -22.40 -2.79
N ASP A 22 -23.65 -23.23 -1.76
CA ASP A 22 -23.01 -22.81 -0.50
C ASP A 22 -21.55 -22.44 -0.75
N ILE A 23 -20.83 -23.23 -1.57
CA ILE A 23 -19.45 -22.93 -1.97
C ILE A 23 -19.36 -21.61 -2.72
N THR A 24 -20.31 -21.34 -3.61
CA THR A 24 -20.33 -20.10 -4.38
C THR A 24 -20.59 -18.90 -3.47
N ALA A 25 -21.55 -19.01 -2.55
CA ALA A 25 -21.87 -17.98 -1.57
C ALA A 25 -20.70 -17.70 -0.61
N ASP A 26 -20.00 -18.74 -0.13
CA ASP A 26 -18.83 -18.60 0.74
C ASP A 26 -17.66 -17.93 0.03
N ILE A 27 -17.39 -18.27 -1.24
CA ILE A 27 -16.35 -17.62 -2.04
C ILE A 27 -16.66 -16.13 -2.21
N GLU A 28 -17.92 -15.79 -2.50
CA GLU A 28 -18.35 -14.40 -2.68
C GLU A 28 -18.24 -13.62 -1.36
N PHE A 29 -18.72 -14.19 -0.25
CA PHE A 29 -18.58 -13.63 1.09
C PHE A 29 -17.13 -13.38 1.48
N LEU A 30 -16.25 -14.36 1.27
CA LEU A 30 -14.82 -14.23 1.57
C LEU A 30 -14.15 -13.17 0.70
N ASN A 31 -14.52 -13.08 -0.58
CA ASN A 31 -13.97 -12.09 -1.50
C ASN A 31 -14.36 -10.67 -1.08
N ASP A 32 -15.64 -10.44 -0.76
CA ASP A 32 -16.13 -9.15 -0.26
C ASP A 32 -15.46 -8.74 1.05
N LYS A 33 -15.36 -9.66 2.02
CA LYS A 33 -14.72 -9.37 3.30
C LYS A 33 -13.22 -9.12 3.16
N LEU A 34 -12.52 -9.87 2.31
CA LEU A 34 -11.11 -9.59 2.05
C LEU A 34 -10.92 -8.27 1.30
N GLN A 35 -11.76 -7.94 0.32
CA GLN A 35 -11.67 -6.68 -0.41
C GLN A 35 -11.89 -5.48 0.50
N ALA A 36 -12.91 -5.53 1.37
CA ALA A 36 -13.14 -4.51 2.38
C ALA A 36 -11.92 -4.35 3.31
N SER A 37 -11.36 -5.47 3.79
CA SER A 37 -10.16 -5.44 4.62
C SER A 37 -8.94 -4.86 3.88
N VAL A 38 -8.79 -5.13 2.58
CA VAL A 38 -7.73 -4.52 1.76
C VAL A 38 -7.94 -3.04 1.59
N GLN A 39 -9.18 -2.60 1.42
CA GLN A 39 -9.50 -1.19 1.30
C GLN A 39 -9.13 -0.43 2.59
N ASP A 40 -9.50 -0.98 3.75
CA ASP A 40 -9.14 -0.41 5.05
C ASP A 40 -7.62 -0.38 5.26
N LEU A 41 -6.94 -1.50 4.98
CA LEU A 41 -5.46 -1.63 5.01
C LEU A 41 -4.73 -0.83 3.92
N SER A 42 -5.47 -0.17 3.03
CA SER A 42 -4.95 0.70 1.97
C SER A 42 -5.25 2.18 2.24
N SER A 43 -5.70 2.52 3.44
CA SER A 43 -6.00 3.90 3.81
C SER A 43 -4.72 4.74 3.93
N PHE A 44 -4.83 6.02 3.60
CA PHE A 44 -3.72 6.96 3.79
C PHE A 44 -3.36 7.17 5.25
N ASP A 45 -4.32 7.02 6.16
CA ASP A 45 -4.09 7.20 7.59
C ASP A 45 -3.23 6.06 8.15
N GLU A 46 -3.42 4.83 7.65
CA GLU A 46 -2.55 3.69 7.98
C GLU A 46 -1.14 3.91 7.44
N TYR A 47 -1.01 4.34 6.17
CA TYR A 47 0.28 4.73 5.59
C TYR A 47 0.97 5.83 6.42
N SER A 48 0.25 6.88 6.79
CA SER A 48 0.79 8.00 7.57
C SER A 48 1.30 7.53 8.92
N THR A 49 0.55 6.64 9.58
CA THR A 49 0.93 6.07 10.89
C THR A 49 2.15 5.17 10.78
N GLU A 50 2.21 4.33 9.74
CA GLU A 50 3.35 3.45 9.44
C GLU A 50 4.63 4.27 9.21
N VAL A 51 4.59 5.26 8.31
CA VAL A 51 5.73 6.14 8.02
C VAL A 51 6.19 6.87 9.29
N LYS A 52 5.25 7.42 10.07
CA LYS A 52 5.57 8.11 11.34
C LYS A 52 6.16 7.19 12.40
N SER A 53 5.80 5.91 12.40
CA SER A 53 6.38 4.93 13.31
C SER A 53 7.82 4.54 12.94
N GLY A 54 8.22 4.77 11.69
CA GLY A 54 9.52 4.36 11.14
C GLY A 54 9.67 2.86 10.88
N ARG A 55 8.63 2.06 11.11
CA ARG A 55 8.60 0.61 10.87
C ARG A 55 7.86 0.31 9.57
N LEU A 56 8.53 0.55 8.44
CA LEU A 56 7.96 0.31 7.13
C LEU A 56 7.97 -1.18 6.80
N GLU A 57 6.83 -1.72 6.36
CA GLU A 57 6.72 -3.07 5.84
C GLU A 57 6.04 -3.10 4.47
N TRP A 58 6.24 -4.18 3.72
CA TRP A 58 5.55 -4.33 2.44
C TRP A 58 4.05 -4.61 2.62
N SER A 59 3.26 -3.55 2.54
CA SER A 59 1.80 -3.55 2.64
C SER A 59 1.13 -3.09 1.32
N PRO A 60 -0.21 -3.22 1.19
CA PRO A 60 -0.93 -2.77 -0.01
C PRO A 60 -0.79 -1.27 -0.32
N VAL A 61 -0.60 -0.41 0.69
CA VAL A 61 -0.42 1.04 0.49
C VAL A 61 0.81 1.34 -0.37
N HIS A 62 1.92 0.62 -0.16
CA HIS A 62 3.14 0.82 -0.95
C HIS A 62 3.00 0.28 -2.38
N LYS A 63 2.33 -0.85 -2.58
CA LYS A 63 2.30 -1.56 -3.87
C LYS A 63 1.18 -1.11 -4.81
N SER A 64 0.15 -0.45 -4.31
CA SER A 64 -1.03 -0.09 -5.08
C SER A 64 -0.81 1.18 -5.90
N GLY A 65 -0.75 1.06 -7.22
CA GLY A 65 -0.70 2.24 -8.09
C GLY A 65 -1.96 3.12 -8.02
N LYS A 66 -3.10 2.58 -7.57
CA LYS A 66 -4.31 3.37 -7.32
C LYS A 66 -4.10 4.29 -6.10
N PHE A 67 -3.52 3.75 -5.03
CA PHE A 67 -3.18 4.51 -3.82
C PHE A 67 -2.30 5.72 -4.15
N TRP A 68 -1.23 5.52 -4.92
CA TRP A 68 -0.31 6.60 -5.28
C TRP A 68 -0.91 7.65 -6.20
N ARG A 69 -1.80 7.27 -7.13
CA ARG A 69 -2.53 8.27 -7.95
C ARG A 69 -3.41 9.18 -7.12
N GLU A 70 -4.02 8.65 -6.07
CA GLU A 70 -4.96 9.40 -5.23
C GLU A 70 -4.24 10.20 -4.12
N ASN A 71 -3.14 9.66 -3.58
CA ASN A 71 -2.55 10.18 -2.35
C ASN A 71 -1.13 10.77 -2.51
N ALA A 72 -0.47 10.66 -3.68
CA ALA A 72 0.90 11.20 -3.85
C ALA A 72 0.99 12.70 -3.52
N SER A 73 -0.01 13.49 -3.91
CA SER A 73 -0.05 14.93 -3.59
C SER A 73 -0.16 15.22 -2.09
N ARG A 74 -0.74 14.30 -1.31
CA ARG A 74 -0.95 14.44 0.14
C ARG A 74 0.34 14.34 0.94
N LEU A 75 1.42 13.77 0.38
CA LEU A 75 2.74 13.78 1.00
C LEU A 75 3.31 15.20 1.15
N ASN A 76 2.76 16.18 0.43
CA ASN A 76 3.14 17.59 0.51
C ASN A 76 2.43 18.35 1.64
N GLU A 77 1.40 17.75 2.24
CA GLU A 77 0.70 18.32 3.37
C GLU A 77 1.65 18.49 4.56
N LYS A 78 1.30 19.41 5.48
CA LYS A 78 2.07 19.67 6.71
C LYS A 78 3.55 19.98 6.44
N ASN A 79 3.82 20.72 5.36
CA ASN A 79 5.17 21.09 4.95
C ASN A 79 6.07 19.87 4.71
N TYR A 80 5.58 18.94 3.89
CA TYR A 80 6.31 17.73 3.48
C TYR A 80 6.68 16.81 4.65
N GLU A 81 5.86 16.77 5.71
CA GLU A 81 6.17 16.01 6.95
C GLU A 81 6.52 14.56 6.64
N LEU A 82 5.66 13.85 5.90
CA LEU A 82 5.87 12.44 5.57
C LEU A 82 7.07 12.23 4.65
N LEU A 83 7.25 13.10 3.65
CA LEU A 83 8.39 13.02 2.73
C LEU A 83 9.72 13.22 3.48
N ARG A 84 9.77 14.17 4.44
CA ARG A 84 10.96 14.40 5.27
C ARG A 84 11.26 13.22 6.18
N ILE A 85 10.24 12.54 6.71
CA ILE A 85 10.42 11.31 7.48
C ILE A 85 10.99 10.20 6.60
N LEU A 86 10.45 9.99 5.38
CA LEU A 86 10.97 9.00 4.44
C LEU A 86 12.45 9.24 4.10
N ILE A 87 12.83 10.50 3.83
CA ILE A 87 14.23 10.87 3.58
C ILE A 87 15.08 10.60 4.83
N HIS A 88 14.60 10.98 6.01
CA HIS A 88 15.31 10.71 7.26
C HIS A 88 15.49 9.21 7.52
N LEU A 89 14.51 8.37 7.18
CA LEU A 89 14.62 6.92 7.29
C LEU A 89 15.67 6.35 6.33
N LEU A 90 15.84 6.94 5.14
CA LEU A 90 16.93 6.57 4.22
C LEU A 90 18.32 6.87 4.79
N ASP A 91 18.48 8.00 5.48
CA ASP A 91 19.76 8.39 6.06
C ASP A 91 20.11 7.64 7.36
N THR A 92 19.11 7.31 8.18
CA THR A 92 19.32 6.81 9.54
C THR A 92 19.08 5.32 9.72
N SER A 93 18.22 4.71 8.91
CA SER A 93 17.91 3.29 9.04
C SER A 93 19.06 2.43 8.53
N LYS A 94 19.31 1.31 9.21
CA LYS A 94 20.21 0.24 8.77
C LYS A 94 19.45 -0.99 8.33
N ASP A 95 18.13 -0.99 8.46
CA ASP A 95 17.28 -2.11 8.07
C ASP A 95 17.09 -2.09 6.55
N PRO A 96 17.58 -3.12 5.81
CA PRO A 96 17.41 -3.18 4.37
C PRO A 96 15.95 -3.15 3.92
N LEU A 97 15.02 -3.66 4.74
CA LEU A 97 13.60 -3.65 4.42
C LEU A 97 13.06 -2.22 4.42
N VAL A 98 13.31 -1.47 5.49
CA VAL A 98 12.86 -0.08 5.63
C VAL A 98 13.47 0.79 4.54
N LEU A 99 14.76 0.62 4.26
CA LEU A 99 15.43 1.35 3.17
C LEU A 99 14.82 1.05 1.80
N SER A 100 14.48 -0.22 1.55
CA SER A 100 13.87 -0.64 0.29
C SER A 100 12.47 -0.04 0.10
N VAL A 101 11.64 -0.08 1.15
CA VAL A 101 10.28 0.46 1.11
C VAL A 101 10.32 2.00 0.99
N ALA A 102 11.14 2.68 1.80
CA ALA A 102 11.27 4.13 1.73
C ALA A 102 11.78 4.62 0.36
N SER A 103 12.77 3.92 -0.22
CA SER A 103 13.29 4.25 -1.56
C SER A 103 12.22 4.06 -2.64
N PHE A 104 11.42 2.99 -2.52
CA PHE A 104 10.34 2.71 -3.44
C PHE A 104 9.24 3.77 -3.38
N ASP A 105 8.80 4.13 -2.18
CA ASP A 105 7.78 5.16 -1.94
C ASP A 105 8.16 6.52 -2.51
N ILE A 106 9.42 6.93 -2.30
CA ILE A 106 9.94 8.17 -2.89
C ILE A 106 9.90 8.10 -4.42
N GLY A 107 10.23 6.95 -5.01
CA GLY A 107 10.12 6.72 -6.44
C GLY A 107 8.68 6.83 -6.95
N GLU A 108 7.73 6.21 -6.26
CA GLU A 108 6.30 6.29 -6.62
C GLU A 108 5.75 7.72 -6.46
N TYR A 109 6.13 8.43 -5.40
CA TYR A 109 5.79 9.83 -5.23
C TYR A 109 6.29 10.69 -6.41
N VAL A 110 7.56 10.53 -6.82
CA VAL A 110 8.12 11.26 -7.96
C VAL A 110 7.45 10.89 -9.28
N ARG A 111 7.07 9.62 -9.46
CA ARG A 111 6.38 9.12 -10.65
C ARG A 111 4.99 9.71 -10.79
N HIS A 112 4.25 9.78 -9.69
CA HIS A 112 2.86 10.24 -9.65
C HIS A 112 2.72 11.75 -9.42
N TYR A 113 3.76 12.40 -8.92
CA TYR A 113 3.82 13.85 -8.72
C TYR A 113 5.14 14.43 -9.29
N PRO A 114 5.23 14.66 -10.61
CA PRO A 114 6.46 15.10 -11.27
C PRO A 114 7.03 16.43 -10.75
N ARG A 115 6.16 17.31 -10.22
CA ARG A 115 6.55 18.58 -9.58
C ARG A 115 7.29 18.39 -8.26
N GLY A 116 7.22 17.22 -7.65
CA GLY A 116 7.92 16.87 -6.42
C GLY A 116 9.42 16.66 -6.60
N LYS A 117 9.90 16.51 -7.84
CA LYS A 117 11.33 16.28 -8.13
C LYS A 117 12.24 17.36 -7.55
N HIS A 118 11.85 18.63 -7.65
CA HIS A 118 12.65 19.76 -7.16
C HIS A 118 12.68 19.89 -5.63
N ILE A 119 11.93 19.04 -4.91
CA ILE A 119 11.79 19.08 -3.45
C ILE A 119 12.70 18.01 -2.81
N ILE A 120 13.16 17.05 -3.60
CA ILE A 120 13.98 15.93 -3.16
C ILE A 120 15.46 16.13 -3.55
N GLU A 121 15.73 16.94 -4.58
CA GLU A 121 17.08 17.49 -4.87
C GLU A 121 17.54 18.46 -3.77
#